data_AF-A0AA39UIC4-F1
#
_entry.id   AF-A0AA39UIC4-F1
#
_cell.length_a   1.000
_cell.length_b   1.000
_cell.length_c   1.000
_cell.angle_alpha   90.00
_cell.angle_beta   90.00
_cell.angle_gamma   90.00
#
_symmetry.space_group_name_H-M   'P 1'
#
loop_
_entity.id
_entity.type
_entity.pdbx_description
1 polymer ?
#
loop_
_entity_poly.entity_id
_entity_poly.type
_entity_poly.pdbx_seq_one_letter_code
_entity_poly.pdbx_strand_id
1 'polypeptide(L)'
;MFAVFVRPLNVPSIEPSLRILLVFAEFLICRIPLGKPVNTAAVELHALGIIFQYIWCRDFDSYPSEAKAAVFDVLQHFLADSSTFIQLEANYSALYRALTIYSPLVHTEWHAMGPNSVEAVINVMFDHYYFTNPFIVLYAGKTIETALRHGSPTMLSVFRTAQCLEYFGHHGCRLGLVAIIEGYLSIFDRNSNSGIEASVVQEHIEYLHTPDILFTVCSILAVGHYRDDDEDRREGIKRNILSLVRIRRDAPVWDDCRYRLGQLLEEDGMDFFYRQTCIDGIERVPLSAEKIADQRIRIRFAIETLDAFFLGTLDDKPENDSSDPLVAIPDNSPTQPRASWGGHLHRLLPWHGQRDATDHDATEVV
;
A
#
# COMPACT_ATOMS: atom_id res chain seq x y z
N MET A 1 -25.74 10.83 -28.38
CA MET A 1 -25.25 11.11 -27.02
C MET A 1 -24.15 10.14 -26.57
N PHE A 2 -24.18 8.85 -26.97
CA PHE A 2 -23.07 7.91 -26.72
C PHE A 2 -21.80 8.11 -27.57
N ALA A 3 -21.86 8.90 -28.65
CA ALA A 3 -20.74 9.06 -29.58
C ALA A 3 -19.47 9.71 -28.99
N VAL A 4 -19.57 10.34 -27.80
CA VAL A 4 -18.42 10.96 -27.11
C VAL A 4 -17.67 9.92 -26.23
N PHE A 5 -18.35 8.85 -25.81
CA PHE A 5 -17.78 7.75 -25.00
C PHE A 5 -17.27 6.59 -25.85
N VAL A 6 -17.10 6.84 -27.15
CA VAL A 6 -16.44 5.90 -28.05
C VAL A 6 -14.99 6.37 -28.17
N ARG A 7 -14.17 6.13 -27.14
CA ARG A 7 -12.80 5.70 -27.49
C ARG A 7 -12.99 4.55 -28.47
N PRO A 8 -12.26 4.47 -29.59
CA PRO A 8 -12.45 3.38 -30.52
C PRO A 8 -11.95 2.09 -29.87
N LEU A 9 -12.78 1.48 -29.03
CA LEU A 9 -12.75 0.07 -28.64
C LEU A 9 -13.15 -0.81 -29.83
N ASN A 10 -12.98 -0.32 -31.06
CA ASN A 10 -13.07 -1.08 -32.30
C ASN A 10 -11.83 -1.99 -32.46
N VAL A 11 -11.32 -2.50 -31.35
CA VAL A 11 -10.31 -3.55 -31.33
C VAL A 11 -11.07 -4.86 -31.59
N PRO A 12 -10.80 -5.56 -32.70
CA PRO A 12 -11.53 -6.77 -33.05
C PRO A 12 -11.46 -7.87 -31.99
N SER A 13 -10.41 -7.87 -31.15
CA SER A 13 -10.15 -8.87 -30.11
C SER A 13 -11.08 -8.77 -28.89
N ILE A 14 -11.74 -7.64 -28.65
CA ILE A 14 -12.64 -7.48 -27.49
C ILE A 14 -14.03 -8.02 -27.86
N GLU A 15 -14.63 -8.88 -27.04
CA GLU A 15 -15.99 -9.37 -27.29
C GLU A 15 -17.00 -8.21 -27.33
N PRO A 16 -17.98 -8.18 -28.27
CA PRO A 16 -18.97 -7.12 -28.36
C PRO A 16 -19.73 -6.84 -27.05
N SER A 17 -20.04 -7.88 -26.27
CA SER A 17 -20.73 -7.74 -24.98
C SER A 17 -19.88 -6.96 -23.97
N LEU A 18 -18.58 -7.27 -23.87
CA LEU A 18 -17.64 -6.57 -23.01
C LEU A 18 -17.47 -5.11 -23.46
N ARG A 19 -17.37 -4.84 -24.76
CA ARG A 19 -17.32 -3.46 -25.27
C ARG A 19 -18.53 -2.64 -24.84
N ILE A 20 -19.74 -3.20 -24.97
CA ILE A 20 -20.97 -2.53 -24.56
C ILE A 20 -20.94 -2.23 -23.07
N LEU A 21 -20.50 -3.18 -22.25
CA LEU A 21 -20.38 -2.99 -20.80
C LEU A 21 -19.36 -1.92 -20.43
N LEU A 22 -18.21 -1.87 -21.10
CA LEU A 22 -17.18 -0.86 -20.86
C LEU A 22 -17.66 0.55 -21.24
N VAL A 23 -18.27 0.70 -22.43
CA VAL A 23 -18.87 1.99 -22.84
C VAL A 23 -19.97 2.43 -21.87
N PHE A 24 -20.78 1.49 -21.39
CA PHE A 24 -21.82 1.80 -20.42
C PHE A 24 -21.22 2.16 -19.06
N ALA A 25 -20.16 1.49 -18.61
CA ALA A 25 -19.44 1.85 -17.40
C ALA A 25 -18.83 3.25 -17.49
N GLU A 26 -18.12 3.58 -18.56
CA GLU A 26 -17.58 4.94 -18.78
C GLU A 26 -18.69 6.01 -18.73
N PHE A 27 -19.80 5.75 -19.42
CA PHE A 27 -20.96 6.65 -19.40
C PHE A 27 -21.51 6.85 -17.98
N LEU A 28 -21.61 5.78 -17.18
CA LEU A 28 -22.07 5.88 -15.80
C LEU A 28 -21.07 6.63 -14.92
N ILE A 29 -19.77 6.37 -15.05
CA ILE A 29 -18.70 7.06 -14.31
C ILE A 29 -18.80 8.57 -14.51
N CYS A 30 -18.92 9.03 -15.77
CA CYS A 30 -19.02 10.46 -16.08
C CYS A 30 -20.32 11.13 -15.61
N ARG A 31 -21.31 10.35 -15.15
CA ARG A 31 -22.56 10.86 -14.58
C ARG A 31 -22.57 10.88 -13.06
N ILE A 32 -21.57 10.30 -12.41
CA ILE A 32 -21.43 10.39 -10.96
C ILE A 32 -21.16 11.87 -10.63
N PRO A 33 -22.01 12.52 -9.82
CA PRO A 33 -21.83 13.95 -9.53
C PRO A 33 -20.57 14.15 -8.67
N LEU A 34 -19.51 14.66 -9.30
CA LEU A 34 -18.25 14.98 -8.64
C LEU A 34 -18.44 16.10 -7.61
N GLY A 35 -17.91 15.92 -6.40
CA GLY A 35 -17.82 16.98 -5.38
C GLY A 35 -19.13 17.31 -4.63
N LYS A 36 -20.17 16.48 -4.73
CA LYS A 36 -21.33 16.51 -3.83
C LYS A 36 -21.48 15.15 -3.15
N PRO A 37 -22.00 15.08 -1.91
CA PRO A 37 -22.34 13.81 -1.29
C PRO A 37 -23.30 13.06 -2.22
N VAL A 38 -22.79 12.00 -2.87
CA VAL A 38 -23.59 11.18 -3.77
C VAL A 38 -24.58 10.43 -2.89
N ASN A 39 -25.88 10.56 -3.18
CA ASN A 39 -26.87 9.72 -2.53
C ASN A 39 -26.51 8.26 -2.82
N THR A 40 -26.35 7.46 -1.78
CA THR A 40 -26.00 6.03 -1.86
C THR A 40 -27.01 5.18 -2.63
N ALA A 41 -28.22 5.71 -2.85
CA ALA A 41 -29.21 5.15 -3.75
C ALA A 41 -29.00 5.57 -5.23
N ALA A 42 -27.86 6.15 -5.58
CA ALA A 42 -27.54 6.51 -6.96
C ALA A 42 -27.56 5.25 -7.83
N VAL A 43 -28.53 5.22 -8.73
CA VAL A 43 -28.76 4.11 -9.66
C VAL A 43 -27.50 3.83 -10.48
N GLU A 44 -26.72 4.86 -10.77
CA GLU A 44 -25.45 4.77 -11.48
C GLU A 44 -24.41 3.90 -10.76
N LEU A 45 -24.22 4.07 -9.45
CA LEU A 45 -23.26 3.29 -8.66
C LEU A 45 -23.71 1.83 -8.51
N HIS A 46 -25.01 1.61 -8.31
CA HIS A 46 -25.55 0.26 -8.28
C HIS A 46 -25.36 -0.46 -9.63
N ALA A 47 -25.63 0.23 -10.74
CA ALA A 47 -25.42 -0.29 -12.09
C ALA A 47 -23.94 -0.60 -12.35
N LEU A 48 -23.01 0.28 -11.94
CA LEU A 48 -21.57 0.01 -12.00
C LEU A 48 -21.17 -1.23 -11.21
N GLY A 49 -21.72 -1.39 -9.99
CA GLY A 49 -21.51 -2.58 -9.19
C GLY A 49 -21.96 -3.87 -9.91
N ILE A 50 -23.09 -3.84 -10.63
CA ILE A 50 -23.56 -4.98 -11.44
C ILE A 50 -22.60 -5.25 -12.62
N ILE A 51 -22.17 -4.21 -13.32
CA ILE A 51 -21.25 -4.33 -14.46
C ILE A 51 -19.91 -4.92 -14.01
N PHE A 52 -19.32 -4.39 -12.95
CA PHE A 52 -18.06 -4.91 -12.42
C PHE A 52 -18.21 -6.35 -11.91
N GLN A 53 -19.34 -6.73 -11.30
CA GLN A 53 -19.56 -8.14 -10.98
C GLN A 53 -19.62 -9.04 -12.20
N TYR A 54 -20.27 -8.58 -13.28
CA TYR A 54 -20.33 -9.37 -14.49
C TYR A 54 -18.94 -9.53 -15.12
N ILE A 55 -18.14 -8.47 -15.14
CA ILE A 55 -16.75 -8.51 -15.61
C ILE A 55 -15.92 -9.46 -14.73
N TRP A 56 -16.05 -9.37 -13.41
CA TRP A 56 -15.36 -10.22 -12.45
C TRP A 56 -15.75 -11.71 -12.56
N CYS A 57 -17.03 -12.01 -12.78
CA CYS A 57 -17.52 -13.38 -12.91
C CYS A 57 -17.11 -14.07 -14.21
N ARG A 58 -16.62 -13.32 -15.21
CA ARG A 58 -16.03 -13.91 -16.40
C ARG A 58 -14.60 -14.34 -16.08
N ASP A 59 -14.16 -15.40 -16.73
CA ASP A 59 -12.78 -15.89 -16.59
C ASP A 59 -11.81 -14.81 -17.09
N PHE A 60 -11.34 -14.00 -16.15
CA PHE A 60 -10.55 -12.81 -16.43
C PHE A 60 -9.18 -13.16 -17.01
N ASP A 61 -8.64 -14.32 -16.63
CA ASP A 61 -7.36 -14.79 -17.12
C ASP A 61 -7.41 -15.10 -18.62
N SER A 62 -8.58 -15.53 -19.11
CA SER A 62 -8.83 -15.82 -20.52
C SER A 62 -8.92 -14.59 -21.43
N TYR A 63 -9.00 -13.38 -20.88
CA TYR A 63 -9.11 -12.17 -21.68
C TYR A 63 -7.83 -11.87 -22.48
N PRO A 64 -7.95 -11.45 -23.75
CA PRO A 64 -6.81 -10.97 -24.50
C PRO A 64 -6.25 -9.69 -23.86
N SER A 65 -4.97 -9.41 -24.10
CA SER A 65 -4.27 -8.26 -23.49
C SER A 65 -5.00 -6.93 -23.76
N GLU A 66 -5.56 -6.73 -24.95
CA GLU A 66 -6.28 -5.47 -25.23
C GLU A 66 -7.59 -5.35 -24.45
N ALA A 67 -8.25 -6.46 -24.13
CA ALA A 67 -9.43 -6.45 -23.27
C ALA A 67 -9.05 -6.16 -21.81
N LYS A 68 -7.92 -6.71 -21.34
CA LYS A 68 -7.38 -6.43 -20.00
C LYS A 68 -7.02 -4.95 -19.85
N ALA A 69 -6.30 -4.38 -20.82
CA ALA A 69 -5.96 -2.96 -20.85
C ALA A 69 -7.22 -2.06 -20.92
N ALA A 70 -8.22 -2.42 -21.72
CA ALA A 70 -9.47 -1.65 -21.79
C ALA A 70 -10.26 -1.69 -20.47
N VAL A 71 -10.33 -2.84 -19.80
CA VAL A 71 -10.94 -2.95 -18.46
C VAL A 71 -10.14 -2.12 -17.45
N PHE A 72 -8.81 -2.21 -17.50
CA PHE A 72 -7.92 -1.46 -16.63
C PHE A 72 -8.13 0.05 -16.77
N ASP A 73 -8.19 0.56 -17.99
CA ASP A 73 -8.47 1.96 -18.28
C ASP A 73 -9.78 2.43 -17.64
N VAL A 74 -10.88 1.70 -17.81
CA VAL A 74 -12.18 2.06 -17.22
C VAL A 74 -12.11 2.08 -15.69
N LEU A 75 -11.46 1.08 -15.10
CA LEU A 75 -11.28 1.02 -13.65
C LEU A 75 -10.41 2.16 -13.12
N GLN A 76 -9.37 2.56 -13.85
CA GLN A 76 -8.54 3.70 -13.48
C GLN A 76 -9.33 5.01 -13.44
N HIS A 77 -10.19 5.25 -14.43
CA HIS A 77 -11.06 6.44 -14.42
C HIS A 77 -12.03 6.40 -13.24
N PHE A 78 -12.66 5.24 -13.00
CA PHE A 78 -13.55 5.07 -11.85
C PHE A 78 -12.83 5.32 -10.52
N LEU A 79 -11.63 4.76 -10.34
CA LEU A 79 -10.84 4.93 -9.12
C LEU A 79 -10.36 6.37 -8.94
N ALA A 80 -9.85 7.01 -9.99
CA ALA A 80 -9.40 8.41 -9.92
C ALA A 80 -10.53 9.34 -9.44
N ASP A 81 -11.75 9.13 -9.94
CA ASP A 81 -12.93 9.93 -9.56
C ASP A 81 -13.49 9.54 -8.19
N SER A 82 -13.17 8.35 -7.67
CA SER A 82 -13.69 7.82 -6.41
C SER A 82 -13.29 8.60 -5.18
N SER A 83 -12.13 9.26 -5.22
CA SER A 83 -11.65 10.18 -4.18
C SER A 83 -12.70 11.23 -3.76
N THR A 84 -13.64 11.55 -4.64
CA THR A 84 -14.70 12.55 -4.40
C THR A 84 -15.97 12.00 -3.73
N PHE A 85 -16.17 10.68 -3.65
CA PHE A 85 -17.42 10.06 -3.16
C PHE A 85 -17.24 8.86 -2.20
N ILE A 86 -16.01 8.49 -1.84
CA ILE A 86 -15.70 7.36 -0.92
C ILE A 86 -16.25 7.57 0.52
N GLN A 87 -16.72 8.76 0.88
CA GLN A 87 -17.23 9.05 2.24
C GLN A 87 -18.54 8.34 2.65
N LEU A 88 -19.10 7.40 1.86
CA LEU A 88 -20.39 6.77 2.21
C LEU A 88 -20.39 5.23 2.19
N GLU A 89 -20.90 4.68 3.29
CA GLU A 89 -21.07 3.26 3.60
C GLU A 89 -21.91 2.44 2.62
N ALA A 90 -22.51 3.02 1.58
CA ALA A 90 -23.27 2.27 0.58
C ALA A 90 -22.65 2.27 -0.83
N ASN A 91 -21.45 2.84 -0.97
CA ASN A 91 -20.65 2.77 -2.21
C ASN A 91 -19.72 1.54 -2.25
N TYR A 92 -19.76 0.70 -1.21
CA TYR A 92 -18.86 -0.44 -1.02
C TYR A 92 -18.91 -1.48 -2.13
N SER A 93 -20.09 -1.77 -2.69
CA SER A 93 -20.22 -2.87 -3.64
C SER A 93 -19.47 -2.61 -4.95
N ALA A 94 -19.62 -1.40 -5.51
CA ALA A 94 -18.93 -1.03 -6.75
C ALA A 94 -17.41 -0.89 -6.54
N LEU A 95 -17.01 -0.22 -5.46
CA LEU A 95 -15.59 -0.03 -5.13
C LEU A 95 -14.88 -1.36 -4.83
N TYR A 96 -15.48 -2.21 -4.01
CA TYR A 96 -14.98 -3.55 -3.73
C TYR A 96 -14.77 -4.34 -5.02
N ARG A 97 -15.79 -4.42 -5.87
CA ARG A 97 -15.73 -5.17 -7.15
C ARG A 97 -14.69 -4.59 -8.08
N ALA A 98 -14.59 -3.26 -8.17
CA ALA A 98 -13.57 -2.58 -8.95
C ALA A 98 -12.17 -2.96 -8.48
N LEU A 99 -11.88 -2.87 -7.17
CA LEU A 99 -10.58 -3.23 -6.60
C LEU A 99 -10.24 -4.71 -6.78
N THR A 100 -11.24 -5.58 -6.66
CA THR A 100 -11.07 -7.02 -6.86
C THR A 100 -10.65 -7.36 -8.29
N ILE A 101 -11.14 -6.63 -9.31
CA ILE A 101 -10.66 -6.75 -10.70
C ILE A 101 -9.33 -6.00 -10.92
N TYR A 102 -9.20 -4.82 -10.33
CA TYR A 102 -8.05 -3.94 -10.53
C TYR A 102 -6.75 -4.53 -9.99
N SER A 103 -6.80 -5.12 -8.80
CA SER A 103 -5.63 -5.70 -8.13
C SER A 103 -4.88 -6.74 -8.98
N PRO A 104 -5.52 -7.77 -9.57
CA PRO A 104 -4.81 -8.72 -10.42
C PRO A 104 -4.33 -8.10 -11.74
N LEU A 105 -5.03 -7.09 -12.27
CA LEU A 105 -4.61 -6.39 -13.48
C LEU A 105 -3.29 -5.62 -13.33
N VAL A 106 -2.96 -5.14 -12.13
CA VAL A 106 -1.71 -4.43 -11.89
C VAL A 106 -0.49 -5.30 -12.21
N HIS A 107 -0.59 -6.64 -12.12
CA HIS A 107 0.53 -7.52 -12.51
C HIS A 107 0.99 -7.31 -13.96
N THR A 108 0.06 -6.96 -14.87
CA THR A 108 0.41 -6.70 -16.28
C THR A 108 0.43 -5.22 -16.61
N GLU A 109 -0.42 -4.42 -15.97
CA GLU A 109 -0.67 -3.02 -16.33
C GLU A 109 -0.07 -1.98 -15.36
N TRP A 110 0.84 -2.37 -14.46
CA TRP A 110 1.44 -1.46 -13.46
C TRP A 110 2.09 -0.19 -14.06
N HIS A 111 2.56 -0.27 -15.31
CA HIS A 111 3.20 0.82 -16.04
C HIS A 111 2.18 1.86 -16.56
N ALA A 112 0.92 1.46 -16.74
CA ALA A 112 -0.16 2.33 -17.21
C ALA A 112 -0.88 3.03 -16.05
N MET A 113 -0.51 2.78 -14.79
CA MET A 113 -1.13 3.38 -13.61
C MET A 113 -0.96 4.92 -13.60
N GLY A 114 -2.08 5.62 -13.51
CA GLY A 114 -2.15 7.06 -13.34
C GLY A 114 -2.01 7.48 -11.87
N PRO A 115 -1.48 8.68 -11.59
CA PRO A 115 -1.26 9.16 -10.22
C PRO A 115 -2.56 9.27 -9.41
N ASN A 116 -3.65 9.75 -10.02
CA ASN A 116 -4.93 9.94 -9.33
C ASN A 116 -5.58 8.60 -8.92
N SER A 117 -5.46 7.56 -9.75
CA SER A 117 -6.00 6.23 -9.44
C SER A 117 -5.17 5.57 -8.32
N VAL A 118 -3.85 5.74 -8.34
CA VAL A 118 -2.95 5.30 -7.27
C VAL A 118 -3.28 6.01 -5.95
N GLU A 119 -3.41 7.33 -5.98
CA GLU A 119 -3.75 8.14 -4.80
C GLU A 119 -5.10 7.69 -4.23
N ALA A 120 -6.10 7.46 -5.09
CA ALA A 120 -7.39 6.94 -4.66
C ALA A 120 -7.26 5.57 -3.99
N VAL A 121 -6.45 4.64 -4.52
CA VAL A 121 -6.23 3.33 -3.89
C VAL A 121 -5.60 3.47 -2.50
N ILE A 122 -4.62 4.35 -2.33
CA ILE A 122 -3.99 4.63 -1.03
C ILE A 122 -5.01 5.23 -0.06
N ASN A 123 -5.75 6.24 -0.49
CA ASN A 123 -6.78 6.89 0.34
C ASN A 123 -7.87 5.90 0.75
N VAL A 124 -8.32 5.03 -0.15
CA VAL A 124 -9.25 3.93 0.16
C VAL A 124 -8.69 3.02 1.24
N MET A 125 -7.40 2.63 1.13
CA MET A 125 -6.77 1.79 2.14
C MET A 125 -6.72 2.50 3.50
N PHE A 126 -6.42 3.80 3.53
CA PHE A 126 -6.39 4.61 4.76
C PHE A 126 -7.77 4.79 5.37
N ASP A 127 -8.76 5.17 4.57
CA ASP A 127 -10.14 5.38 4.99
C ASP A 127 -10.76 4.09 5.53
N HIS A 128 -10.38 2.93 5.00
CA HIS A 128 -10.89 1.63 5.44
C HIS A 128 -9.95 0.88 6.39
N TYR A 129 -8.86 1.50 6.81
CA TYR A 129 -7.77 0.86 7.56
C TYR A 129 -8.23 0.14 8.84
N TYR A 130 -9.29 0.67 9.46
CA TYR A 130 -9.87 0.14 10.69
C TYR A 130 -11.27 -0.47 10.52
N PHE A 131 -11.82 -0.49 9.31
CA PHE A 131 -13.23 -0.84 9.09
C PHE A 131 -13.45 -2.33 8.87
N THR A 132 -14.71 -2.73 9.07
CA THR A 132 -15.20 -4.12 9.13
C THR A 132 -15.12 -4.90 7.82
N ASN A 133 -14.80 -4.27 6.69
CA ASN A 133 -14.64 -4.97 5.41
C ASN A 133 -13.15 -5.21 5.11
N PRO A 134 -12.56 -6.32 5.59
CA PRO A 134 -11.14 -6.61 5.41
C PRO A 134 -10.76 -6.75 3.94
N PHE A 135 -11.71 -6.98 3.05
CA PHE A 135 -11.41 -7.21 1.64
C PHE A 135 -11.01 -5.94 0.88
N ILE A 136 -11.56 -4.77 1.24
CA ILE A 136 -11.16 -3.51 0.58
C ILE A 136 -9.70 -3.21 0.89
N VAL A 137 -9.32 -3.27 2.17
CA VAL A 137 -7.94 -3.09 2.62
C VAL A 137 -7.03 -4.16 2.00
N LEU A 138 -7.50 -5.41 1.92
CA LEU A 138 -6.75 -6.49 1.29
C LEU A 138 -6.45 -6.22 -0.19
N TYR A 139 -7.44 -5.85 -1.01
CA TYR A 139 -7.23 -5.64 -2.44
C TYR A 139 -6.50 -4.32 -2.74
N ALA A 140 -6.77 -3.25 -1.98
CA ALA A 140 -5.99 -2.02 -2.08
C ALA A 140 -4.53 -2.28 -1.69
N GLY A 141 -4.29 -2.98 -0.58
CA GLY A 141 -2.96 -3.38 -0.13
C GLY A 141 -2.21 -4.25 -1.15
N LYS A 142 -2.87 -5.26 -1.74
CA LYS A 142 -2.30 -6.06 -2.84
C LYS A 142 -1.97 -5.23 -4.07
N THR A 143 -2.82 -4.27 -4.42
CA THR A 143 -2.58 -3.35 -5.54
C THR A 143 -1.30 -2.53 -5.30
N ILE A 144 -1.16 -1.97 -4.09
CA ILE A 144 0.02 -1.19 -3.67
C ILE A 144 1.27 -2.08 -3.66
N GLU A 145 1.19 -3.22 -2.99
CA GLU A 145 2.25 -4.24 -2.92
C GLU A 145 2.76 -4.61 -4.32
N THR A 146 1.86 -5.04 -5.21
CA THR A 146 2.21 -5.50 -6.56
C THR A 146 2.85 -4.38 -7.37
N ALA A 147 2.28 -3.18 -7.35
CA ALA A 147 2.85 -2.04 -8.07
C ALA A 147 4.24 -1.65 -7.56
N LEU A 148 4.45 -1.67 -6.24
CA LEU A 148 5.76 -1.43 -5.64
C LEU A 148 6.76 -2.52 -6.02
N ARG A 149 6.33 -3.80 -5.99
CA ARG A 149 7.18 -4.94 -6.34
C ARG A 149 7.64 -4.92 -7.79
N HIS A 150 6.79 -4.46 -8.70
CA HIS A 150 7.15 -4.25 -10.10
C HIS A 150 7.95 -2.96 -10.34
N GLY A 151 8.17 -2.15 -9.30
CA GLY A 151 8.95 -0.91 -9.42
C GLY A 151 8.21 0.21 -10.12
N SER A 152 6.87 0.27 -10.04
CA SER A 152 6.08 1.33 -10.66
C SER A 152 6.51 2.73 -10.18
N PRO A 153 7.03 3.61 -11.07
CA PRO A 153 7.45 4.95 -10.67
C PRO A 153 6.30 5.80 -10.13
N THR A 154 5.11 5.66 -10.71
CA THR A 154 3.90 6.35 -10.25
C THR A 154 3.55 5.91 -8.83
N MET A 155 3.56 4.61 -8.55
CA MET A 155 3.27 4.10 -7.21
C MET A 155 4.28 4.61 -6.18
N LEU A 156 5.59 4.55 -6.49
CA LEU A 156 6.63 5.02 -5.58
C LEU A 156 6.49 6.51 -5.25
N SER A 157 6.25 7.33 -6.27
CA SER A 157 6.07 8.77 -6.11
C SER A 157 4.87 9.10 -5.22
N VAL A 158 3.71 8.49 -5.48
CA VAL A 158 2.51 8.73 -4.68
C VAL A 158 2.64 8.14 -3.28
N PHE A 159 3.22 6.94 -3.14
CA PHE A 159 3.43 6.27 -1.84
C PHE A 159 4.25 7.12 -0.87
N ARG A 160 5.29 7.79 -1.37
CA ARG A 160 6.09 8.72 -0.56
C ARG A 160 5.40 10.07 -0.35
N THR A 161 4.75 10.62 -1.38
CA THR A 161 4.02 11.89 -1.26
C THR A 161 2.87 11.80 -0.26
N ALA A 162 2.19 10.65 -0.22
CA ALA A 162 1.13 10.33 0.73
C ALA A 162 1.65 9.90 2.12
N GLN A 163 2.98 9.89 2.33
CA GLN A 163 3.62 9.55 3.61
C GLN A 163 3.14 8.19 4.17
N CYS A 164 3.06 7.19 3.29
CA CYS A 164 2.49 5.89 3.67
C CYS A 164 3.21 5.22 4.84
N LEU A 165 4.54 5.33 4.92
CA LEU A 165 5.31 4.72 6.00
C LEU A 165 5.06 5.43 7.34
N GLU A 166 4.98 6.77 7.35
CA GLU A 166 4.57 7.53 8.53
C GLU A 166 3.15 7.15 8.94
N TYR A 167 2.22 7.07 7.98
CA TYR A 167 0.83 6.70 8.25
C TYR A 167 0.76 5.34 8.95
N PHE A 168 1.49 4.33 8.47
CA PHE A 168 1.50 3.00 9.09
C PHE A 168 2.03 3.02 10.53
N GLY A 169 3.06 3.83 10.81
CA GLY A 169 3.60 3.99 12.18
C GLY A 169 2.62 4.61 13.18
N HIS A 170 1.69 5.43 12.69
CA HIS A 170 0.67 6.06 13.54
C HIS A 170 -0.56 5.17 13.75
N HIS A 171 -0.83 4.24 12.84
CA HIS A 171 -2.09 3.50 12.83
C HIS A 171 -1.98 2.02 13.24
N GLY A 172 -0.77 1.59 13.62
CA GLY A 172 -0.50 0.24 14.11
C GLY A 172 -0.36 -0.80 13.00
N CYS A 173 0.31 -1.91 13.30
CA CYS A 173 0.64 -2.93 12.31
C CYS A 173 -0.58 -3.78 11.96
N ARG A 174 -0.98 -3.80 10.67
CA ARG A 174 -2.13 -4.56 10.17
C ARG A 174 -1.74 -5.67 9.19
N LEU A 175 -2.67 -6.59 8.98
CA LEU A 175 -2.55 -7.63 7.96
C LEU A 175 -2.30 -7.01 6.58
N GLY A 176 -1.32 -7.54 5.85
CA GLY A 176 -0.95 -7.07 4.52
C GLY A 176 0.12 -5.98 4.49
N LEU A 177 0.38 -5.27 5.61
CA LEU A 177 1.45 -4.26 5.64
C LEU A 177 2.82 -4.85 5.35
N VAL A 178 3.12 -6.03 5.89
CA VAL A 178 4.42 -6.68 5.64
C VAL A 178 4.61 -6.92 4.14
N ALA A 179 3.57 -7.34 3.42
CA ALA A 179 3.65 -7.55 1.99
C ALA A 179 3.88 -6.23 1.23
N ILE A 180 3.21 -5.14 1.62
CA ILE A 180 3.45 -3.80 1.08
C ILE A 180 4.91 -3.36 1.32
N ILE A 181 5.41 -3.54 2.54
CA ILE A 181 6.81 -3.23 2.88
C ILE A 181 7.77 -4.11 2.08
N GLU A 182 7.55 -5.41 1.96
CA GLU A 182 8.36 -6.31 1.13
C GLU A 182 8.37 -5.84 -0.34
N GLY A 183 7.21 -5.45 -0.88
CA GLY A 183 7.10 -4.84 -2.20
C GLY A 183 7.93 -3.56 -2.30
N TYR A 184 7.84 -2.66 -1.30
CA TYR A 184 8.65 -1.45 -1.23
C TYR A 184 10.15 -1.75 -1.16
N LEU A 185 10.57 -2.73 -0.35
CA LEU A 185 11.98 -3.08 -0.19
C LEU A 185 12.58 -3.74 -1.44
N SER A 186 11.76 -4.40 -2.25
CA SER A 186 12.22 -5.08 -3.47
C SER A 186 12.85 -4.13 -4.51
N ILE A 187 12.53 -2.83 -4.47
CA ILE A 187 13.12 -1.82 -5.36
C ILE A 187 14.61 -1.60 -5.10
N PHE A 188 15.09 -1.95 -3.90
CA PHE A 188 16.49 -1.79 -3.51
C PHE A 188 17.34 -3.01 -3.85
N ASP A 189 16.72 -4.10 -4.31
CA ASP A 189 17.47 -5.25 -4.78
C ASP A 189 18.21 -4.86 -6.07
N ARG A 190 19.53 -5.06 -6.05
CA ARG A 190 20.41 -4.77 -7.19
C ARG A 190 20.11 -5.66 -8.40
N ASN A 191 19.43 -6.77 -8.20
CA ASN A 191 18.97 -7.67 -9.25
C ASN A 191 17.55 -7.34 -9.74
N SER A 192 16.89 -6.33 -9.15
CA SER A 192 15.57 -5.92 -9.63
C SER A 192 15.70 -5.25 -11.00
N ASN A 193 15.03 -5.80 -12.01
CA ASN A 193 14.87 -5.17 -13.33
C ASN A 193 13.85 -4.01 -13.29
N SER A 194 13.80 -3.27 -12.18
CA SER A 194 12.74 -2.29 -11.89
C SER A 194 12.76 -1.09 -12.85
N GLY A 195 13.85 -0.88 -13.59
CA GLY A 195 13.97 0.23 -14.54
C GLY A 195 13.95 1.62 -13.89
N ILE A 196 14.02 1.68 -12.56
CA ILE A 196 13.99 2.92 -11.77
C ILE A 196 15.36 3.60 -11.84
N GLU A 197 15.37 4.92 -12.01
CA GLU A 197 16.60 5.71 -11.97
C GLU A 197 17.32 5.57 -10.61
N ALA A 198 18.64 5.41 -10.64
CA ALA A 198 19.45 5.23 -9.42
C ALA A 198 19.32 6.41 -8.43
N SER A 199 19.09 7.63 -8.94
CA SER A 199 18.81 8.82 -8.12
C SER A 199 17.53 8.68 -7.30
N VAL A 200 16.46 8.16 -7.89
CA VAL A 200 15.17 7.91 -7.23
C VAL A 200 15.35 6.82 -6.17
N VAL A 201 16.04 5.72 -6.52
CA VAL A 201 16.36 4.66 -5.54
C VAL A 201 17.12 5.24 -4.34
N GLN A 202 18.14 6.05 -4.58
CA GLN A 202 18.95 6.69 -3.53
C GLN A 202 18.14 7.65 -2.65
N GLU A 203 17.11 8.30 -3.18
CA GLU A 203 16.18 9.13 -2.41
C GLU A 203 15.35 8.28 -1.44
N HIS A 204 14.86 7.13 -1.91
CA HIS A 204 14.05 6.20 -1.11
C HIS A 204 14.88 5.44 -0.05
N ILE A 205 16.06 4.94 -0.42
CA ILE A 205 17.33 5.18 0.29
C ILE A 205 17.29 5.93 1.63
N GLU A 206 17.54 7.23 1.48
CA GLU A 206 17.69 8.21 2.55
C GLU A 206 16.41 8.36 3.36
N TYR A 207 15.25 8.37 2.71
CA TYR A 207 13.95 8.44 3.36
C TYR A 207 13.71 7.24 4.32
N LEU A 208 13.97 6.02 3.85
CA LEU A 208 13.86 4.79 4.65
C LEU A 208 14.77 4.79 5.88
N HIS A 209 15.94 5.44 5.78
CA HIS A 209 16.93 5.52 6.86
C HIS A 209 16.78 6.78 7.73
N THR A 210 15.62 7.44 7.69
CA THR A 210 15.26 8.36 8.76
C THR A 210 14.88 7.55 10.02
N PRO A 211 15.23 8.01 11.25
CA PRO A 211 15.06 7.21 12.46
C PRO A 211 13.63 6.68 12.68
N ASP A 212 12.62 7.53 12.47
CA ASP A 212 11.22 7.17 12.69
C ASP A 212 10.67 6.19 11.66
N ILE A 213 11.06 6.36 10.39
CA ILE A 213 10.65 5.45 9.32
C ILE A 213 11.34 4.10 9.48
N LEU A 214 12.64 4.08 9.79
CA LEU A 214 13.36 2.84 10.00
C LEU A 214 12.77 2.02 11.15
N PHE A 215 12.51 2.69 12.29
CA PHE A 215 11.84 2.06 13.43
C PHE A 215 10.46 1.53 13.05
N THR A 216 9.66 2.32 12.32
CA THR A 216 8.31 1.91 11.89
C THR A 216 8.35 0.69 11.00
N VAL A 217 9.18 0.72 9.95
CA VAL A 217 9.33 -0.39 9.00
C VAL A 217 9.85 -1.64 9.72
N CYS A 218 10.87 -1.51 10.57
CA CYS A 218 11.42 -2.62 11.32
C CYS A 218 10.38 -3.23 12.27
N SER A 219 9.59 -2.40 12.96
CA SER A 219 8.52 -2.85 13.84
C SER A 219 7.41 -3.60 13.09
N ILE A 220 7.00 -3.10 11.91
CA ILE A 220 6.03 -3.78 11.04
C ILE A 220 6.54 -5.15 10.62
N LEU A 221 7.80 -5.23 10.16
CA LEU A 221 8.41 -6.49 9.72
C LEU A 221 8.58 -7.49 10.88
N ALA A 222 8.83 -7.00 12.10
CA ALA A 222 8.92 -7.85 13.28
C ALA A 222 7.56 -8.45 13.67
N VAL A 223 6.50 -7.64 13.72
CA VAL A 223 5.21 -8.08 14.31
C VAL A 223 4.17 -8.52 13.29
N GLY A 224 4.25 -8.11 12.02
CA GLY A 224 3.14 -8.19 11.07
C GLY A 224 2.93 -9.56 10.39
N HIS A 225 3.73 -10.58 10.70
CA HIS A 225 3.52 -11.93 10.17
C HIS A 225 2.40 -12.67 10.91
N TYR A 226 1.44 -13.22 10.15
CA TYR A 226 0.27 -13.94 10.68
C TYR A 226 0.41 -15.47 10.59
N ARG A 227 1.58 -16.01 10.22
CA ARG A 227 1.71 -17.49 10.13
C ARG A 227 1.58 -18.12 11.51
N ASP A 228 0.74 -19.15 11.60
CA ASP A 228 0.47 -19.91 12.82
C ASP A 228 1.64 -20.82 13.23
N ASP A 229 2.51 -21.18 12.27
CA ASP A 229 3.70 -21.97 12.54
C ASP A 229 4.88 -21.09 12.99
N ASP A 230 5.46 -21.44 14.13
CA ASP A 230 6.50 -20.67 14.81
C ASP A 230 7.81 -20.61 14.01
N GLU A 231 8.17 -21.67 13.29
CA GLU A 231 9.41 -21.77 12.53
C GLU A 231 9.33 -20.93 11.25
N ASP A 232 8.27 -21.12 10.47
CA ASP A 232 7.95 -20.31 9.29
C ASP A 232 7.89 -18.81 9.63
N ARG A 233 7.28 -18.48 10.78
CA ARG A 233 7.16 -17.10 11.25
C ARG A 233 8.53 -16.50 11.57
N ARG A 234 9.39 -17.24 12.25
CA ARG A 234 10.77 -16.79 12.56
C ARG A 234 11.60 -16.61 11.30
N GLU A 235 11.57 -17.56 10.37
CA GLU A 235 12.33 -17.41 9.13
C GLU A 235 11.83 -16.21 8.31
N GLY A 236 10.52 -15.97 8.27
CA GLY A 236 9.96 -14.79 7.64
C GLY A 236 10.43 -13.47 8.26
N ILE A 237 10.42 -13.35 9.59
CA ILE A 237 10.96 -12.18 10.30
C ILE A 237 12.45 -12.01 9.98
N LYS A 238 13.24 -13.08 10.09
CA LYS A 238 14.68 -13.07 9.82
C LYS A 238 14.98 -12.59 8.40
N ARG A 239 14.34 -13.18 7.39
CA ARG A 239 14.47 -12.78 5.98
C ARG A 239 14.14 -11.30 5.78
N ASN A 240 13.07 -10.82 6.39
CA ASN A 240 12.63 -9.43 6.25
C ASN A 240 13.59 -8.43 6.90
N ILE A 241 14.02 -8.71 8.13
CA ILE A 241 15.01 -7.90 8.84
C ILE A 241 16.34 -7.87 8.08
N LEU A 242 16.79 -9.02 7.58
CA LEU A 242 18.01 -9.10 6.76
C LEU A 242 17.87 -8.33 5.45
N SER A 243 16.70 -8.39 4.80
CA SER A 243 16.43 -7.61 3.58
C SER A 243 16.52 -6.11 3.84
N LEU A 244 16.00 -5.63 4.97
CA LEU A 244 16.05 -4.22 5.35
C LEU A 244 17.48 -3.76 5.68
N VAL A 245 18.21 -4.50 6.53
CA VAL A 245 19.58 -4.11 6.96
C VAL A 245 20.60 -4.12 5.84
N ARG A 246 20.41 -4.99 4.83
CA ARG A 246 21.30 -5.08 3.66
C ARG A 246 21.22 -3.86 2.74
N ILE A 247 20.17 -3.05 2.82
CA ILE A 247 20.03 -1.84 2.00
C ILE A 247 21.11 -0.80 2.36
N ARG A 248 21.37 -0.61 3.66
CA ARG A 248 22.43 0.26 4.16
C ARG A 248 22.90 -0.20 5.54
N ARG A 249 23.86 -1.12 5.54
CA ARG A 249 24.45 -1.72 6.75
C ARG A 249 25.05 -0.70 7.71
N ASP A 250 25.81 0.25 7.20
CA ASP A 250 26.64 1.15 8.02
C ASP A 250 25.88 2.41 8.50
N ALA A 251 24.55 2.39 8.47
CA ALA A 251 23.74 3.53 8.87
C ALA A 251 23.72 3.67 10.42
N PRO A 252 24.09 4.83 10.99
CA PRO A 252 24.12 4.99 12.46
C PRO A 252 22.73 4.92 13.10
N VAL A 253 21.67 5.11 12.32
CA VAL A 253 20.27 5.00 12.76
C VAL A 253 19.87 3.60 13.20
N TRP A 254 20.68 2.57 12.90
CA TRP A 254 20.45 1.21 13.40
C TRP A 254 20.57 1.09 14.92
N ASP A 255 21.44 1.88 15.55
CA ASP A 255 21.58 1.90 17.00
C ASP A 255 20.31 2.46 17.67
N ASP A 256 19.78 3.57 17.14
CA ASP A 256 18.51 4.15 17.60
C ASP A 256 17.33 3.19 17.38
N CYS A 257 17.24 2.58 16.19
CA CYS A 257 16.19 1.62 15.87
C CYS A 257 16.21 0.42 16.84
N ARG A 258 17.40 -0.17 17.09
CA ARG A 258 17.55 -1.29 18.04
C ARG A 258 17.19 -0.87 19.46
N TYR A 259 17.61 0.31 19.90
CA TYR A 259 17.27 0.85 21.21
C TYR A 259 15.76 0.99 21.38
N ARG A 260 15.07 1.61 20.42
CA ARG A 260 13.61 1.81 20.44
C ARG A 260 12.84 0.48 20.41
N LEU A 261 13.29 -0.50 19.62
CA LEU A 261 12.72 -1.85 19.66
C LEU A 261 12.91 -2.50 21.04
N GLY A 262 14.07 -2.31 21.66
CA GLY A 262 14.36 -2.77 23.02
C GLY A 262 13.40 -2.16 24.05
N GLN A 263 13.06 -0.88 23.94
CA GLN A 263 12.09 -0.22 24.82
C GLN A 263 10.71 -0.90 24.78
N LEU A 264 10.27 -1.38 23.62
CA LEU A 264 8.98 -2.10 23.46
C LEU A 264 8.92 -3.43 24.24
N LEU A 265 10.08 -4.00 24.64
CA LEU A 265 10.13 -5.22 25.43
C LEU A 265 9.76 -4.96 26.90
N GLU A 266 10.08 -3.78 27.42
CA GLU A 266 9.88 -3.41 28.82
C GLU A 266 8.54 -2.69 29.00
N GLU A 267 8.28 -1.67 28.19
CA GLU A 267 7.12 -0.79 28.29
C GLU A 267 6.34 -0.69 26.97
N ASP A 268 5.13 -0.13 27.01
CA ASP A 268 4.41 0.27 25.80
C ASP A 268 4.87 1.65 25.33
N GLY A 269 6.19 1.76 25.07
CA GLY A 269 6.81 3.00 24.63
C GLY A 269 6.16 3.51 23.33
N MET A 270 5.88 4.81 23.27
CA MET A 270 5.29 5.48 22.10
C MET A 270 3.86 5.01 21.73
N ASP A 271 3.12 4.44 22.69
CA ASP A 271 1.76 3.89 22.49
C ASP A 271 1.69 2.81 21.41
N PHE A 272 2.77 2.05 21.20
CA PHE A 272 2.88 1.09 20.10
C PHE A 272 1.81 0.00 20.15
N PHE A 273 1.70 -0.72 21.27
CA PHE A 273 0.72 -1.79 21.48
C PHE A 273 -0.69 -1.22 21.59
N TYR A 274 -0.85 -0.03 22.17
CA TYR A 274 -2.12 0.69 22.15
C TYR A 274 -2.61 0.99 20.72
N ARG A 275 -1.73 1.43 19.82
CA ARG A 275 -2.07 1.67 18.39
C ARG A 275 -2.42 0.39 17.63
N GLN A 276 -2.01 -0.77 18.13
CA GLN A 276 -2.33 -2.07 17.54
C GLN A 276 -3.73 -2.61 17.90
N THR A 277 -4.54 -1.84 18.66
CA THR A 277 -5.94 -2.15 19.00
C THR A 277 -6.73 -2.68 17.80
N CYS A 278 -7.61 -3.65 18.00
CA CYS A 278 -8.61 -4.02 16.98
C CYS A 278 -9.79 -3.05 17.06
N ILE A 279 -10.55 -2.87 15.97
CA ILE A 279 -11.85 -2.20 16.04
C ILE A 279 -12.95 -3.25 16.01
N ASP A 280 -13.82 -3.23 17.02
CA ASP A 280 -15.07 -3.98 17.05
C ASP A 280 -16.24 -2.99 16.98
N GLY A 281 -16.85 -2.88 15.81
CA GLY A 281 -17.83 -1.84 15.52
C GLY A 281 -17.23 -0.43 15.60
N ILE A 282 -17.53 0.30 16.67
CA ILE A 282 -16.98 1.65 16.95
C ILE A 282 -15.97 1.64 18.10
N GLU A 283 -15.79 0.51 18.77
CA GLU A 283 -14.94 0.41 19.95
C GLU A 283 -13.52 -0.04 19.56
N ARG A 284 -12.52 0.67 20.09
CA ARG A 284 -11.13 0.23 20.02
C ARG A 284 -10.89 -0.77 21.14
N VAL A 285 -10.73 -2.03 20.77
CA VAL A 285 -10.43 -3.12 21.69
C VAL A 285 -8.91 -3.22 21.85
N PRO A 286 -8.36 -2.97 23.05
CA PRO A 286 -6.95 -3.16 23.34
C PRO A 286 -6.47 -4.57 23.00
N LEU A 287 -5.20 -4.70 22.63
CA LEU A 287 -4.59 -6.03 22.54
C LEU A 287 -4.67 -6.72 23.90
N SER A 288 -4.96 -8.02 23.90
CA SER A 288 -4.84 -8.82 25.10
C SER A 288 -3.38 -8.91 25.55
N ALA A 289 -3.14 -9.11 26.84
CA ALA A 289 -1.79 -9.31 27.37
C ALA A 289 -1.04 -10.46 26.65
N GLU A 290 -1.77 -11.51 26.25
CA GLU A 290 -1.24 -12.62 25.45
C GLU A 290 -0.73 -12.16 24.07
N LYS A 291 -1.51 -11.35 23.35
CA LYS A 291 -1.11 -10.79 22.05
C LYS A 291 0.09 -9.86 22.18
N ILE A 292 0.14 -9.05 23.25
CA ILE A 292 1.29 -8.17 23.53
C ILE A 292 2.53 -9.02 23.82
N ALA A 293 2.41 -10.07 24.65
CA ALA A 293 3.50 -10.98 24.95
C ALA A 293 4.03 -11.68 23.68
N ASP A 294 3.14 -12.16 22.80
CA ASP A 294 3.51 -12.75 21.53
C ASP A 294 4.23 -11.74 20.60
N GLN A 295 3.74 -10.50 20.50
CA GLN A 295 4.46 -9.46 19.74
C GLN A 295 5.84 -9.14 20.32
N ARG A 296 5.98 -9.11 21.65
CA ARG A 296 7.29 -8.93 22.30
C ARG A 296 8.26 -10.07 22.00
N ILE A 297 7.78 -11.31 21.88
CA ILE A 297 8.61 -12.45 21.44
C ILE A 297 9.14 -12.20 20.01
N ARG A 298 8.28 -11.72 19.11
CA ARG A 298 8.67 -11.41 17.73
C ARG A 298 9.65 -10.25 17.63
N ILE A 299 9.42 -9.17 18.40
CA ILE A 299 10.33 -8.03 18.49
C ILE A 299 11.69 -8.46 19.03
N ARG A 300 11.72 -9.29 20.08
CA ARG A 300 12.96 -9.86 20.62
C ARG A 300 13.72 -10.64 19.57
N PHE A 301 13.04 -11.50 18.81
CA PHE A 301 13.67 -12.27 17.73
C PHE A 301 14.22 -11.37 16.60
N ALA A 302 13.53 -10.27 16.27
CA ALA A 302 14.04 -9.29 15.31
C ALA A 302 15.31 -8.59 15.82
N ILE A 303 15.37 -8.21 17.10
CA ILE A 303 16.57 -7.65 17.75
C ILE A 303 17.72 -8.67 17.73
N GLU A 304 17.46 -9.91 18.13
CA GLU A 304 18.46 -11.00 18.10
C GLU A 304 19.02 -11.21 16.69
N THR A 305 18.17 -11.12 15.66
CA THR A 305 18.60 -11.19 14.25
C THR A 305 19.50 -10.01 13.87
N LEU A 306 19.13 -8.78 14.24
CA LEU A 306 19.95 -7.60 14.00
C LEU A 306 21.31 -7.70 14.70
N ASP A 307 21.32 -8.09 15.98
CA ASP A 307 22.54 -8.21 16.76
C ASP A 307 23.46 -9.29 16.19
N ALA A 308 22.93 -10.45 15.84
CA ALA A 308 23.71 -11.49 15.19
C ALA A 308 24.28 -11.05 13.83
N PHE A 309 23.56 -10.20 13.07
CA PHE A 309 24.05 -9.64 11.81
C PHE A 309 25.20 -8.65 12.04
N PHE A 310 25.06 -7.73 13.00
CA PHE A 310 26.11 -6.74 13.32
C PHE A 310 27.33 -7.35 14.00
N LEU A 311 27.15 -8.43 14.78
CA LEU A 311 28.24 -9.21 15.38
C LEU A 311 28.95 -10.14 14.38
N GLY A 312 28.40 -10.29 13.16
CA GLY A 312 28.96 -11.17 12.13
C GLY A 312 28.78 -12.66 12.42
N THR A 313 27.80 -13.03 13.24
CA THR A 313 27.48 -14.43 13.58
C THR A 313 26.38 -15.04 12.70
N LEU A 314 25.77 -14.23 11.83
CA LEU A 314 24.85 -14.67 10.77
C LEU A 314 25.61 -14.79 9.44
N ASP A 315 25.55 -15.96 8.81
CA ASP A 315 26.18 -16.21 7.52
C ASP A 315 25.51 -15.37 6.42
N ASP A 316 26.30 -14.56 5.73
CA ASP A 316 25.83 -13.58 4.73
C ASP A 316 25.62 -14.22 3.34
N LYS A 317 24.99 -15.40 3.29
CA LYS A 317 24.68 -16.00 1.98
C LYS A 317 23.43 -15.35 1.39
N PRO A 318 23.51 -14.79 0.17
CA PRO A 318 22.32 -14.45 -0.59
C PRO A 318 21.65 -15.76 -1.02
N GLU A 319 20.43 -16.01 -0.54
CA GLU A 319 19.58 -17.07 -1.08
C GLU A 319 19.12 -16.63 -2.46
N ASN A 320 19.76 -17.14 -3.51
CA ASN A 320 19.20 -17.11 -4.85
C ASN A 320 19.72 -18.31 -5.64
N ASP A 321 18.97 -19.42 -5.61
CA ASP A 321 19.10 -20.50 -6.57
C ASP A 321 17.73 -21.14 -6.80
N SER A 322 16.81 -20.35 -7.38
CA SER A 322 15.63 -20.88 -8.06
C SER A 322 15.50 -20.14 -9.39
N SER A 323 16.31 -20.59 -10.35
CA SER A 323 16.23 -20.22 -11.75
C SER A 323 14.93 -20.73 -12.36
N ASP A 324 14.05 -19.81 -12.76
CA ASP A 324 13.03 -20.05 -13.79
C ASP A 324 13.16 -18.94 -14.87
N PRO A 325 13.01 -19.29 -16.16
CA PRO A 325 13.53 -18.47 -17.26
C PRO A 325 12.61 -17.29 -17.61
N LEU A 326 13.19 -16.09 -17.57
CA LEU A 326 12.59 -14.84 -18.04
C LEU A 326 12.37 -14.88 -19.56
N VAL A 327 11.12 -14.66 -19.98
CA VAL A 327 10.75 -14.33 -21.36
C VAL A 327 11.04 -12.85 -21.59
N ALA A 328 11.92 -12.55 -22.55
CA ALA A 328 12.23 -11.20 -22.98
C ALA A 328 11.04 -10.55 -23.71
N ILE A 329 10.68 -9.32 -23.34
CA ILE A 329 9.75 -8.45 -24.08
C ILE A 329 10.53 -7.25 -24.64
N PRO A 330 10.23 -6.77 -25.86
CA PRO A 330 11.06 -5.79 -26.55
C PRO A 330 10.85 -4.36 -26.04
N ASP A 331 11.96 -3.62 -26.02
CA ASP A 331 12.07 -2.19 -25.73
C ASP A 331 11.33 -1.36 -26.79
N ASN A 332 10.30 -0.64 -26.36
CA ASN A 332 9.61 0.38 -27.16
C ASN A 332 9.26 1.55 -26.22
N SER A 333 10.25 2.36 -25.91
CA SER A 333 10.10 3.59 -25.13
C SER A 333 9.65 4.77 -26.00
N PRO A 334 8.49 5.41 -25.77
CA PRO A 334 8.27 6.78 -26.23
C PRO A 334 8.61 7.78 -25.11
N THR A 335 9.44 8.75 -25.45
CA THR A 335 9.85 9.87 -24.59
C THR A 335 8.64 10.77 -24.31
N GLN A 336 8.27 10.96 -23.04
CA GLN A 336 7.29 11.97 -22.62
C GLN A 336 7.90 13.04 -21.69
N PRO A 337 7.33 14.26 -21.67
CA PRO A 337 8.01 15.45 -21.17
C PRO A 337 7.87 15.60 -19.65
N ARG A 338 8.94 16.05 -19.02
CA ARG A 338 8.93 16.61 -17.65
C ARG A 338 7.84 17.66 -17.52
N ALA A 339 6.85 17.38 -16.67
CA ALA A 339 5.90 18.38 -16.21
C ALA A 339 6.12 18.57 -14.70
N SER A 340 6.71 19.72 -14.36
CA SER A 340 6.81 20.24 -13.01
C SER A 340 5.42 20.65 -12.54
N TRP A 341 4.90 20.00 -11.49
CA TRP A 341 3.65 20.40 -10.85
C TRP A 341 3.81 20.38 -9.34
N GLY A 342 4.38 21.47 -8.81
CA GLY A 342 4.14 21.91 -7.46
C GLY A 342 2.91 22.81 -7.47
N GLY A 343 1.80 22.35 -6.89
CA GLY A 343 0.67 23.23 -6.62
C GLY A 343 -0.68 22.56 -6.74
N HIS A 344 -1.00 21.61 -5.86
CA HIS A 344 -2.37 21.30 -5.39
C HIS A 344 -2.32 20.55 -4.05
N LEU A 345 -1.50 21.05 -3.11
CA LEU A 345 -1.24 20.41 -1.80
C LEU A 345 -1.83 21.20 -0.62
N HIS A 346 -2.88 21.97 -0.85
CA HIS A 346 -3.58 22.69 0.22
C HIS A 346 -5.05 22.36 0.23
N ARG A 347 -5.38 21.17 0.74
CA ARG A 347 -6.58 20.86 1.50
C ARG A 347 -6.50 19.39 1.89
N LEU A 348 -5.86 19.10 3.02
CA LEU A 348 -6.21 18.05 3.98
C LEU A 348 -5.24 18.21 5.18
N LEU A 349 -5.79 18.84 6.24
CA LEU A 349 -5.30 19.00 7.63
C LEU A 349 -3.97 19.76 7.93
N PRO A 350 -3.99 20.76 8.83
CA PRO A 350 -2.79 21.37 9.40
C PRO A 350 -2.32 20.55 10.61
N TRP A 351 -1.20 19.83 10.51
CA TRP A 351 -0.53 19.25 11.66
C TRP A 351 0.80 19.96 11.88
N HIS A 352 0.75 21.12 12.55
CA HIS A 352 1.91 21.69 13.23
C HIS A 352 1.90 21.23 14.68
N GLY A 353 3.03 20.68 15.12
CA GLY A 353 3.22 20.15 16.47
C GLY A 353 2.97 21.21 17.54
N GLN A 354 2.13 20.84 18.50
CA GLN A 354 2.01 21.55 19.77
C GLN A 354 2.74 20.69 20.81
N ARG A 355 4.02 21.04 21.05
CA ARG A 355 4.73 20.66 22.27
C ARG A 355 4.08 21.44 23.41
N ASP A 356 3.23 20.79 24.17
CA ASP A 356 2.85 21.33 25.48
C ASP A 356 4.03 21.07 26.43
N ALA A 357 4.83 22.13 26.61
CA ALA A 357 5.66 22.28 27.78
C ALA A 357 4.75 22.62 28.96
N THR A 358 4.50 21.66 29.84
CA THR A 358 4.08 21.96 31.21
C THR A 358 5.31 21.89 32.09
N ASP A 359 5.94 23.04 32.26
CA ASP A 359 6.86 23.31 33.34
C ASP A 359 6.14 23.16 34.69
N HIS A 360 6.82 22.51 35.62
CA HIS A 360 6.51 22.58 37.04
C HIS A 360 6.62 24.05 37.50
N ASP A 361 5.59 24.55 38.17
CA ASP A 361 5.88 25.38 39.34
C ASP A 361 4.82 25.22 40.42
N ALA A 362 5.31 24.85 41.59
CA ALA A 362 4.58 24.84 42.84
C ALA A 362 4.94 26.13 43.57
N THR A 363 3.95 26.92 43.99
CA THR A 363 4.10 27.73 45.21
C THR A 363 2.74 28.11 45.79
N GLU A 364 2.58 27.75 47.06
CA GLU A 364 1.57 28.22 48.01
C GLU A 364 1.67 29.74 48.28
N VAL A 365 0.74 30.24 49.12
CA VAL A 365 0.59 31.55 49.80
C VAL A 365 -0.70 32.24 49.28
N VAL A 366 -1.83 32.38 50.01
CA VAL A 366 -2.22 32.31 51.44
C VAL A 366 -3.56 31.58 51.57
#